data_AF-A0A9R0IKQ9-F1
#
_entry.id   AF-A0A9R0IKQ9-F1
#
_cell.length_a   1.000
_cell.length_b   1.000
_cell.length_c   1.000
_cell.angle_alpha   90.00
_cell.angle_beta   90.00
_cell.angle_gamma   90.00
#
_symmetry.space_group_name_H-M   'P 1'
#
loop_
_entity.id
_entity.type
_entity.pdbx_description
1 polymer ?
#
loop_
_entity_poly.entity_id
_entity_poly.type
_entity_poly.pdbx_seq_one_letter_code
_entity_poly.pdbx_strand_id
1 'polypeptide(L)'
;MFRIGISREISKNASKKAISWLDSCRFPRYMSFESFQTVDADKICGSEPASVHNLVNGKWVKSPNWNTIVDPLNGEPFIKVSEIDESSIKPFVDSLSRCPKHGLHNPFKDPERYLLYGVISKKAAEMLSKDEVAEFFARLIQRVSPKSFAQAMVEVSVTKKFLENFSGDQVRFLARSFAVPGDHLGQQSHGYRWPYGPVAIITPFNFPLEIPLLQLMGALYMGNKPLLKVDSKVSIVMEQMLRLLHSCGLPLEDVDFINSDGKTMNKVLMEANPRMTLFTGSSRVAEKLAEDLKGRVKLEDAGFDWKILGPDVHEVDYTAWVCDQDAYACSGQKCSAQSILFMHENWSATPLISKMKDLAARRKLENLTIGPVLTVTTDAMLEHVDNLLKIPGSKILFGGEALENHTIPSIYGAFKPTAVYVPLEGILEDNNFELVTKEIFGPFQIVTDYRANQLPMVLEALERMNAHLTAAVVSNDPLFLQEVIGSTVNGTTYAGLRARTTGAPQNHWFGPAGDPRGAGIGTPEAIKLVWSCHREIIYDVGPVPPQWKCPPSS
;
A
#
# COMPACT_ATOMS: atom_id res chain seq x y z
N MET A 1 -23.00 59.72 49.30
CA MET A 1 -23.74 60.83 48.67
C MET A 1 -23.36 60.89 47.20
N PHE A 2 -24.36 60.95 46.33
CA PHE A 2 -24.34 61.24 44.89
C PHE A 2 -23.81 60.20 43.88
N ARG A 3 -24.81 59.60 43.22
CA ARG A 3 -24.82 59.01 41.86
C ARG A 3 -24.82 60.11 40.80
N ILE A 4 -24.11 59.88 39.69
CA ILE A 4 -24.43 60.24 38.28
C ILE A 4 -23.70 59.15 37.45
N GLY A 5 -24.21 58.41 36.47
CA GLY A 5 -25.35 58.53 35.56
C GLY A 5 -24.84 58.58 34.10
N ILE A 6 -25.38 57.72 33.22
CA ILE A 6 -25.28 57.63 31.72
C ILE A 6 -24.44 56.40 31.24
N SER A 7 -25.04 55.26 30.80
CA SER A 7 -25.65 54.89 29.48
C SER A 7 -24.62 54.83 28.32
N ARG A 8 -24.53 53.86 27.40
CA ARG A 8 -25.43 52.83 26.84
C ARG A 8 -24.60 51.84 25.99
N GLU A 9 -25.10 50.60 25.92
CA GLU A 9 -25.09 49.66 24.77
C GLU A 9 -23.79 49.31 24.03
N ILE A 10 -23.30 48.08 24.26
CA ILE A 10 -22.66 47.26 23.23
C ILE A 10 -23.34 45.89 23.23
N SER A 11 -23.69 45.46 22.02
CA SER A 11 -24.66 44.45 21.65
C SER A 11 -24.36 43.03 22.14
N LYS A 12 -25.39 42.38 22.65
CA LYS A 12 -25.51 40.92 22.73
C LYS A 12 -25.79 40.37 21.32
N ASN A 13 -24.82 39.68 20.73
CA ASN A 13 -25.08 38.67 19.70
C ASN A 13 -23.85 37.73 19.57
N ALA A 14 -23.56 36.99 20.63
CA ALA A 14 -22.78 35.76 20.52
C ALA A 14 -23.77 34.61 20.39
N SER A 15 -23.73 33.92 19.25
CA SER A 15 -24.74 32.95 18.84
C SER A 15 -24.86 31.79 19.84
N LYS A 16 -26.11 31.45 20.18
CA LYS A 16 -26.49 30.25 20.95
C LYS A 16 -26.20 28.91 20.21
N LYS A 17 -25.50 28.93 19.06
CA LYS A 17 -25.14 27.73 18.27
C LYS A 17 -23.79 27.11 18.65
N ALA A 18 -22.91 27.82 19.37
CA ALA A 18 -21.60 27.29 19.73
C ALA A 18 -21.60 26.44 21.02
N ILE A 19 -22.64 26.55 21.86
CA ILE A 19 -22.68 25.92 23.19
C ILE A 19 -23.47 24.60 23.18
N SER A 20 -24.30 24.33 22.18
CA SER A 20 -25.08 23.07 22.13
C SER A 20 -24.33 21.87 21.52
N TRP A 21 -23.08 22.04 21.08
CA TRP A 21 -22.30 20.96 20.44
C TRP A 21 -21.44 20.17 21.44
N LEU A 22 -21.22 20.72 22.65
CA LEU A 22 -20.43 20.05 23.70
C LEU A 22 -21.28 19.19 24.65
N ASP A 23 -22.60 19.43 24.72
CA ASP A 23 -23.52 18.72 25.63
C ASP A 23 -24.17 17.45 25.02
N SER A 24 -23.91 17.14 23.74
CA SER A 24 -24.40 15.90 23.09
C SER A 24 -23.44 14.71 23.21
N CYS A 25 -22.27 14.88 23.85
CA CYS A 25 -21.35 13.78 24.15
C CYS A 25 -21.80 12.99 25.40
N ARG A 26 -22.99 12.39 25.36
CA ARG A 26 -23.27 11.22 26.22
C ARG A 26 -22.59 10.01 25.60
N PHE A 27 -21.41 9.71 26.11
CA PHE A 27 -20.62 8.54 25.74
C PHE A 27 -21.39 7.25 26.03
N PRO A 28 -21.61 6.36 25.03
CA PRO A 28 -22.03 5.00 25.32
C PRO A 28 -20.89 4.26 26.02
N ARG A 29 -21.19 3.71 27.20
CA ARG A 29 -20.36 2.69 27.84
C ARG A 29 -20.28 1.47 26.92
N TYR A 30 -19.05 1.01 26.65
CA TYR A 30 -18.69 -0.25 25.97
C TYR A 30 -19.44 -0.52 24.65
N MET A 31 -18.84 -0.12 23.51
CA MET A 31 -19.20 -0.69 22.21
C MET A 31 -18.80 -2.17 22.21
N SER A 32 -19.81 -3.05 22.25
CA SER A 32 -19.67 -4.48 22.00
C SER A 32 -19.20 -4.71 20.56
N PHE A 33 -18.47 -5.81 20.36
CA PHE A 33 -17.87 -6.26 19.09
C PHE A 33 -18.85 -6.30 17.90
N GLU A 34 -20.14 -6.51 18.15
CA GLU A 34 -21.20 -6.65 17.14
C GLU A 34 -21.52 -5.35 16.36
N SER A 35 -20.95 -4.19 16.69
CA SER A 35 -21.47 -2.91 16.17
C SER A 35 -21.08 -2.56 14.73
N PHE A 36 -20.05 -3.17 14.14
CA PHE A 36 -19.57 -2.82 12.77
C PHE A 36 -19.59 -3.98 11.78
N GLN A 37 -19.53 -5.21 12.25
CA GLN A 37 -19.38 -6.39 11.42
C GLN A 37 -20.69 -6.74 10.72
N THR A 38 -20.59 -7.14 9.46
CA THR A 38 -21.72 -7.70 8.71
C THR A 38 -21.47 -9.14 8.25
N VAL A 39 -20.34 -9.71 8.65
CA VAL A 39 -19.87 -11.05 8.25
C VAL A 39 -19.12 -11.69 9.42
N ASP A 40 -19.12 -13.01 9.49
CA ASP A 40 -18.38 -13.80 10.46
C ASP A 40 -17.30 -14.61 9.71
N ALA A 41 -16.03 -14.25 9.88
CA ALA A 41 -14.92 -14.77 9.09
C ALA A 41 -14.79 -16.32 9.13
N ASP A 42 -15.22 -16.95 10.23
CA ASP A 42 -15.15 -18.40 10.40
C ASP A 42 -16.37 -19.13 9.80
N LYS A 43 -17.48 -18.43 9.52
CA LYS A 43 -18.72 -19.02 8.98
C LYS A 43 -18.91 -18.86 7.47
N ILE A 44 -18.24 -17.89 6.84
CA ILE A 44 -18.36 -17.65 5.39
C ILE A 44 -18.02 -18.95 4.65
N CYS A 45 -18.95 -19.49 3.85
CA CYS A 45 -18.75 -20.72 3.07
C CYS A 45 -19.73 -20.76 1.88
N GLY A 46 -19.66 -21.79 1.03
CA GLY A 46 -20.59 -21.91 -0.10
C GLY A 46 -22.07 -21.98 0.31
N SER A 47 -22.38 -22.55 1.48
CA SER A 47 -23.75 -22.64 2.00
C SER A 47 -24.24 -21.37 2.72
N GLU A 48 -23.31 -20.54 3.20
CA GLU A 48 -23.58 -19.26 3.86
C GLU A 48 -22.67 -18.17 3.25
N PRO A 49 -22.94 -17.74 2.00
CA PRO A 49 -22.06 -16.82 1.30
C PRO A 49 -22.21 -15.39 1.83
N ALA A 50 -21.09 -14.68 2.01
CA ALA A 50 -21.10 -13.27 2.36
C ALA A 50 -21.50 -12.39 1.17
N SER A 51 -22.00 -11.19 1.45
CA SER A 51 -22.28 -10.16 0.44
C SER A 51 -21.43 -8.93 0.68
N VAL A 52 -20.81 -8.42 -0.38
CA VAL A 52 -20.01 -7.18 -0.37
C VAL A 52 -20.77 -6.09 -1.11
N HIS A 53 -20.86 -4.91 -0.52
CA HIS A 53 -21.61 -3.77 -1.04
C HIS A 53 -20.70 -2.59 -1.38
N ASN A 54 -21.26 -1.59 -2.05
CA ASN A 54 -20.57 -0.34 -2.40
C ASN A 54 -20.97 0.76 -1.41
N LEU A 55 -20.15 1.79 -1.26
CA LEU A 55 -20.47 3.02 -0.54
C LEU A 55 -20.44 4.18 -1.54
N VAL A 56 -21.55 4.91 -1.68
CA VAL A 56 -21.56 6.12 -2.51
C VAL A 56 -22.49 7.16 -1.91
N ASN A 57 -22.08 8.43 -1.91
CA ASN A 57 -22.86 9.53 -1.36
C ASN A 57 -23.32 9.25 0.10
N GLY A 58 -22.44 8.62 0.87
CA GLY A 58 -22.70 8.25 2.26
C GLY A 58 -23.75 7.16 2.49
N LYS A 59 -24.08 6.36 1.47
CA LYS A 59 -25.01 5.23 1.58
C LYS A 59 -24.38 3.93 1.08
N TRP A 60 -24.56 2.86 1.85
CA TRP A 60 -24.27 1.51 1.38
C TRP A 60 -25.31 1.12 0.32
N VAL A 61 -24.87 0.81 -0.89
CA VAL A 61 -25.72 0.49 -2.04
C VAL A 61 -25.38 -0.88 -2.62
N LYS A 62 -26.41 -1.51 -3.19
CA LYS A 62 -26.30 -2.78 -3.92
C LYS A 62 -26.62 -2.52 -5.39
N SER A 63 -25.77 -3.05 -6.26
CA SER A 63 -26.02 -3.34 -7.66
C SER A 63 -26.71 -4.70 -7.82
N PRO A 64 -27.58 -4.87 -8.83
CA PRO A 64 -28.12 -6.19 -9.18
C PRO A 64 -27.06 -7.14 -9.76
N ASN A 65 -25.91 -6.62 -10.21
CA ASN A 65 -24.82 -7.42 -10.77
C ASN A 65 -23.95 -7.97 -9.64
N TRP A 66 -23.94 -9.30 -9.50
CA TRP A 66 -23.15 -9.99 -8.49
C TRP A 66 -22.00 -10.74 -9.15
N ASN A 67 -20.76 -10.37 -8.82
CA ASN A 67 -19.59 -11.17 -9.11
C ASN A 67 -19.43 -12.22 -8.00
N THR A 68 -19.35 -13.49 -8.38
CA THR A 68 -19.17 -14.59 -7.42
C THR A 68 -17.69 -14.87 -7.27
N ILE A 69 -17.17 -14.68 -6.06
CA ILE A 69 -15.80 -15.04 -5.72
C ILE A 69 -15.83 -16.45 -5.15
N VAL A 70 -14.88 -17.26 -5.61
CA VAL A 70 -14.68 -18.63 -5.11
C VAL A 70 -13.67 -18.63 -3.97
N ASP A 71 -13.87 -19.48 -2.98
CA ASP A 71 -12.91 -19.67 -1.90
C ASP A 71 -11.61 -20.26 -2.49
N PRO A 72 -10.45 -19.60 -2.29
CA PRO A 72 -9.20 -20.08 -2.85
C PRO A 72 -8.76 -21.48 -2.41
N LEU A 73 -9.30 -22.02 -1.32
CA LEU A 73 -8.90 -23.31 -0.78
C LEU A 73 -9.72 -24.49 -1.31
N ASN A 74 -10.97 -24.25 -1.72
CA ASN A 74 -11.89 -25.34 -2.12
C ASN A 74 -12.77 -25.04 -3.34
N GLY A 75 -12.75 -23.81 -3.87
CA GLY A 75 -13.53 -23.42 -5.05
C GLY A 75 -15.02 -23.13 -4.78
N GLU A 76 -15.50 -23.21 -3.54
CA GLU A 76 -16.90 -22.92 -3.22
C GLU A 76 -17.23 -21.43 -3.42
N PRO A 77 -18.43 -21.10 -3.95
CA PRO A 77 -18.85 -19.71 -4.16
C PRO A 77 -19.24 -19.04 -2.82
N PHE A 78 -18.26 -18.63 -2.04
CA PHE A 78 -18.42 -18.17 -0.66
C PHE A 78 -18.64 -16.65 -0.48
N ILE A 79 -18.41 -15.82 -1.52
CA ILE A 79 -18.62 -14.37 -1.46
C ILE A 79 -19.29 -13.89 -2.74
N LYS A 80 -20.29 -13.02 -2.60
CA LYS A 80 -20.94 -12.30 -3.69
C LYS A 80 -20.60 -10.82 -3.58
N VAL A 81 -19.93 -10.28 -4.58
CA VAL A 81 -19.55 -8.86 -4.64
C VAL A 81 -20.50 -8.12 -5.55
N SER A 82 -21.13 -7.09 -5.02
CA SER A 82 -22.05 -6.24 -5.77
C SER A 82 -21.25 -5.30 -6.68
N GLU A 83 -21.02 -5.67 -7.93
CA GLU A 83 -20.19 -4.91 -8.85
C GLU A 83 -20.99 -3.85 -9.61
N ILE A 84 -20.38 -2.67 -9.74
CA ILE A 84 -20.86 -1.59 -10.59
C ILE A 84 -20.41 -1.88 -12.02
N ASP A 85 -21.35 -1.79 -12.96
CA ASP A 85 -21.06 -1.85 -14.40
C ASP A 85 -20.85 -0.46 -15.00
N GLU A 86 -20.37 -0.41 -16.24
CA GLU A 86 -20.12 0.82 -16.99
C GLU A 86 -21.35 1.74 -17.14
N SER A 87 -22.57 1.24 -16.98
CA SER A 87 -23.81 2.03 -17.10
C SER A 87 -24.23 2.69 -15.78
N SER A 88 -23.72 2.16 -14.65
CA SER A 88 -24.13 2.54 -13.30
C SER A 88 -23.07 3.36 -12.54
N ILE A 89 -22.07 3.90 -13.25
CA ILE A 89 -20.95 4.66 -12.65
C ILE A 89 -21.30 6.10 -12.24
N LYS A 90 -22.38 6.67 -12.80
CA LYS A 90 -22.73 8.09 -12.64
C LYS A 90 -22.76 8.57 -11.18
N PRO A 91 -23.33 7.84 -10.21
CA PRO A 91 -23.32 8.27 -8.81
C PRO A 91 -21.92 8.49 -8.23
N PHE A 92 -20.93 7.70 -8.64
CA PHE A 92 -19.54 7.81 -8.18
C PHE A 92 -18.83 8.99 -8.84
N VAL A 93 -19.04 9.18 -10.15
CA VAL A 93 -18.54 10.33 -10.91
C VAL A 93 -19.08 11.64 -10.32
N ASP A 94 -20.38 11.71 -10.07
CA ASP A 94 -21.04 12.87 -9.47
C ASP A 94 -20.55 13.10 -8.03
N SER A 95 -20.38 12.03 -7.24
CA SER A 95 -19.90 12.12 -5.86
C SER A 95 -18.50 12.71 -5.76
N LEU A 96 -17.56 12.24 -6.58
CA LEU A 96 -16.20 12.78 -6.66
C LEU A 96 -16.22 14.26 -7.07
N SER A 97 -17.02 14.59 -8.09
CA SER A 97 -17.12 15.96 -8.62
C SER A 97 -17.61 17.00 -7.61
N ARG A 98 -18.30 16.57 -6.54
CA ARG A 98 -18.72 17.46 -5.43
C ARG A 98 -17.55 17.93 -4.57
N CYS A 99 -16.40 17.24 -4.59
CA CYS A 99 -15.21 17.73 -3.90
C CYS A 99 -14.51 18.80 -4.74
N PRO A 100 -14.39 20.04 -4.25
CA PRO A 100 -13.69 21.08 -4.98
C PRO A 100 -12.17 20.82 -5.01
N LYS A 101 -11.49 21.45 -5.96
CA LYS A 101 -10.03 21.36 -6.16
C LYS A 101 -9.20 21.82 -4.95
N HIS A 102 -9.80 22.58 -4.04
CA HIS A 102 -9.19 23.04 -2.79
C HIS A 102 -9.49 22.10 -1.59
N GLY A 103 -10.03 20.91 -1.86
CA GLY A 103 -10.26 19.86 -0.88
C GLY A 103 -11.49 20.03 0.01
N LEU A 104 -11.78 18.96 0.75
CA LEU A 104 -12.73 18.93 1.87
C LEU A 104 -12.26 19.89 2.96
N HIS A 105 -10.96 19.92 3.24
CA HIS A 105 -10.27 20.89 4.09
C HIS A 105 -8.88 21.20 3.52
N ASN A 106 -8.25 22.27 4.00
CA ASN A 106 -6.87 22.63 3.70
C ASN A 106 -6.33 23.51 4.85
N PRO A 107 -5.05 23.95 4.83
CA PRO A 107 -4.47 24.71 5.94
C PRO A 107 -5.24 25.99 6.36
N PHE A 108 -6.08 26.54 5.47
CA PHE A 108 -6.89 27.74 5.73
C PHE A 108 -8.40 27.49 5.82
N LYS A 109 -8.88 26.30 5.47
CA LYS A 109 -10.31 25.99 5.30
C LYS A 109 -10.66 24.71 6.04
N ASP A 110 -11.63 24.81 6.93
CA ASP A 110 -12.12 23.72 7.78
C ASP A 110 -10.98 22.96 8.53
N PRO A 111 -9.99 23.67 9.14
CA PRO A 111 -8.82 23.03 9.75
C PRO A 111 -9.15 22.15 10.97
N GLU A 112 -10.33 22.29 11.56
CA GLU A 112 -10.85 21.37 12.58
C GLU A 112 -10.93 19.92 12.07
N ARG A 113 -11.02 19.71 10.75
CA ARG A 113 -11.03 18.38 10.16
C ARG A 113 -9.72 17.63 10.35
N TYR A 114 -8.58 18.31 10.42
CA TYR A 114 -7.32 17.66 10.79
C TYR A 114 -7.41 17.00 12.18
N LEU A 115 -8.02 17.69 13.15
CA LEU A 115 -8.24 17.14 14.49
C LEU A 115 -9.25 16.00 14.49
N LEU A 116 -10.34 16.14 13.72
CA LEU A 116 -11.34 15.07 13.57
C LEU A 116 -10.69 13.77 13.11
N TYR A 117 -9.85 13.83 12.07
CA TYR A 117 -9.13 12.65 11.60
C TYR A 117 -8.16 12.10 12.65
N GLY A 118 -7.48 12.96 13.42
CA GLY A 118 -6.65 12.50 14.54
C GLY A 118 -7.45 11.77 15.63
N VAL A 119 -8.71 12.16 15.87
CA VAL A 119 -9.62 11.45 16.79
C VAL A 119 -10.11 10.12 16.19
N ILE A 120 -10.44 10.09 14.90
CA ILE A 120 -10.86 8.87 14.21
C ILE A 120 -9.72 7.84 14.23
N SER A 121 -8.49 8.25 13.92
CA SER A 121 -7.32 7.37 13.90
C SER A 121 -7.03 6.77 15.27
N LYS A 122 -7.14 7.58 16.34
CA LYS A 122 -7.03 7.08 17.71
C LYS A 122 -8.07 5.99 18.01
N LYS A 123 -9.35 6.27 17.74
CA LYS A 123 -10.45 5.31 18.01
C LYS A 123 -10.30 4.04 17.17
N ALA A 124 -9.91 4.16 15.91
CA ALA A 124 -9.71 3.02 15.03
C ALA A 124 -8.52 2.16 15.48
N ALA A 125 -7.41 2.78 15.91
CA ALA A 125 -6.29 2.08 16.52
C ALA A 125 -6.68 1.35 17.81
N GLU A 126 -7.45 2.00 18.69
CA GLU A 126 -8.00 1.38 19.90
C GLU A 126 -8.90 0.19 19.56
N MET A 127 -9.74 0.28 18.53
CA MET A 127 -10.57 -0.84 18.08
C MET A 127 -9.72 -2.00 17.54
N LEU A 128 -8.73 -1.73 16.68
CA LEU A 128 -7.81 -2.76 16.17
C LEU A 128 -6.85 -3.30 17.25
N SER A 129 -6.75 -2.66 18.40
CA SER A 129 -5.97 -3.16 19.54
C SER A 129 -6.69 -4.23 20.35
N LYS A 130 -8.00 -4.39 20.16
CA LYS A 130 -8.78 -5.46 20.78
C LYS A 130 -8.49 -6.78 20.08
N ASP A 131 -8.15 -7.81 20.84
CA ASP A 131 -7.73 -9.11 20.31
C ASP A 131 -8.79 -9.70 19.38
N GLU A 132 -10.07 -9.62 19.75
CA GLU A 132 -11.17 -10.13 18.95
C GLU A 132 -11.31 -9.41 17.59
N VAL A 133 -11.02 -8.11 17.53
CA VAL A 133 -11.08 -7.31 16.29
C VAL A 133 -9.88 -7.62 15.43
N ALA A 134 -8.70 -7.70 16.03
CA ALA A 134 -7.48 -8.03 15.31
C ALA A 134 -7.55 -9.44 14.71
N GLU A 135 -8.02 -10.41 15.49
CA GLU A 135 -8.22 -11.80 15.07
C GLU A 135 -9.28 -11.89 13.97
N PHE A 136 -10.39 -11.15 14.08
CA PHE A 136 -11.41 -11.08 13.03
C PHE A 136 -10.82 -10.64 11.68
N PHE A 137 -10.08 -9.53 11.66
CA PHE A 137 -9.46 -9.05 10.43
C PHE A 137 -8.41 -10.03 9.92
N ALA A 138 -7.58 -10.59 10.80
CA ALA A 138 -6.58 -11.56 10.39
C ALA A 138 -7.22 -12.81 9.75
N ARG A 139 -8.25 -13.38 10.37
CA ARG A 139 -9.01 -14.52 9.80
C ARG A 139 -9.65 -14.15 8.48
N LEU A 140 -10.33 -13.00 8.40
CA LEU A 140 -10.97 -12.56 7.17
C LEU A 140 -9.97 -12.35 6.05
N ILE A 141 -8.79 -11.79 6.33
CA ILE A 141 -7.66 -11.68 5.40
C ILE A 141 -7.25 -13.08 4.93
N GLN A 142 -7.06 -14.05 5.82
CA GLN A 142 -6.68 -15.42 5.42
C GLN A 142 -7.70 -16.08 4.49
N ARG A 143 -9.00 -15.82 4.68
CA ARG A 143 -10.06 -16.40 3.84
C ARG A 143 -10.00 -15.94 2.39
N VAL A 144 -9.62 -14.68 2.15
CA VAL A 144 -9.66 -14.09 0.81
C VAL A 144 -8.27 -13.90 0.18
N SER A 145 -7.24 -13.80 1.01
CA SER A 145 -5.83 -13.62 0.63
C SER A 145 -4.99 -14.64 1.42
N PRO A 146 -5.02 -15.93 1.03
CA PRO A 146 -4.47 -17.02 1.82
C PRO A 146 -3.01 -16.80 2.21
N LYS A 147 -2.80 -16.64 3.51
CA LYS A 147 -1.49 -16.48 4.14
C LYS A 147 -1.55 -17.03 5.56
N SER A 148 -0.42 -17.32 6.16
CA SER A 148 -0.40 -17.75 7.57
C SER A 148 -1.05 -16.70 8.49
N PHE A 149 -1.64 -17.14 9.59
CA PHE A 149 -2.29 -16.25 10.55
C PHE A 149 -1.33 -15.18 11.07
N ALA A 150 -0.06 -15.55 11.29
CA ALA A 150 0.98 -14.62 11.68
C ALA A 150 1.20 -13.50 10.64
N GLN A 151 1.21 -13.81 9.35
CA GLN A 151 1.34 -12.79 8.29
C GLN A 151 0.09 -11.89 8.23
N ALA A 152 -1.11 -12.44 8.37
CA ALA A 152 -2.34 -11.64 8.43
C ALA A 152 -2.39 -10.74 9.67
N MET A 153 -1.95 -11.23 10.83
CA MET A 153 -1.83 -10.44 12.07
C MET A 153 -0.78 -9.34 11.97
N VAL A 154 0.32 -9.56 11.24
CA VAL A 154 1.31 -8.50 10.96
C VAL A 154 0.67 -7.36 10.17
N GLU A 155 -0.11 -7.68 9.13
CA GLU A 155 -0.84 -6.68 8.33
C GLU A 155 -1.77 -5.82 9.21
N VAL A 156 -2.54 -6.46 10.11
CA VAL A 156 -3.37 -5.75 11.12
C VAL A 156 -2.52 -4.91 12.08
N SER A 157 -1.36 -5.42 12.49
CA SER A 157 -0.48 -4.73 13.44
C SER A 157 0.15 -3.47 12.85
N VAL A 158 0.61 -3.54 11.59
CA VAL A 158 1.13 -2.37 10.84
C VAL A 158 0.03 -1.33 10.66
N THR A 159 -1.15 -1.78 10.23
CA THR A 159 -2.37 -0.98 10.08
C THR A 159 -2.73 -0.23 11.37
N LYS A 160 -2.78 -0.95 12.50
CA LYS A 160 -3.01 -0.36 13.83
C LYS A 160 -1.95 0.68 14.18
N LYS A 161 -0.67 0.32 14.07
CA LYS A 161 0.44 1.19 14.46
C LYS A 161 0.51 2.45 13.58
N PHE A 162 0.14 2.35 12.31
CA PHE A 162 -0.01 3.50 11.43
C PHE A 162 -1.08 4.47 11.95
N LEU A 163 -2.26 3.96 12.34
CA LEU A 163 -3.32 4.80 12.92
C LEU A 163 -2.89 5.45 14.24
N GLU A 164 -2.12 4.73 15.08
CA GLU A 164 -1.53 5.30 16.30
C GLU A 164 -0.61 6.49 15.97
N ASN A 165 0.23 6.38 14.94
CA ASN A 165 1.14 7.45 14.51
C ASN A 165 0.42 8.74 14.10
N PHE A 166 -0.84 8.64 13.66
CA PHE A 166 -1.65 9.77 13.20
C PHE A 166 -2.76 10.16 14.18
N SER A 167 -2.62 9.82 15.46
CA SER A 167 -3.53 10.27 16.52
C SER A 167 -3.23 11.71 16.97
N GLY A 168 -4.23 12.37 17.57
CA GLY A 168 -4.05 13.74 18.13
C GLY A 168 -3.73 14.79 17.06
N ASP A 169 -2.70 15.61 17.28
CA ASP A 169 -2.29 16.67 16.35
C ASP A 169 -1.44 16.16 15.17
N GLN A 170 -1.14 14.86 15.08
CA GLN A 170 -0.23 14.35 14.04
C GLN A 170 -0.78 14.55 12.62
N VAL A 171 -2.09 14.46 12.42
CA VAL A 171 -2.72 14.82 11.14
C VAL A 171 -2.58 16.31 10.86
N ARG A 172 -2.71 17.17 11.88
CA ARG A 172 -2.47 18.62 11.74
C ARG A 172 -1.02 18.90 11.36
N PHE A 173 -0.06 18.15 11.91
CA PHE A 173 1.36 18.30 11.60
C PHE A 173 1.73 17.88 10.18
N LEU A 174 0.95 17.00 9.53
CA LEU A 174 1.09 16.75 8.09
C LEU A 174 0.86 18.00 7.24
N ALA A 175 0.01 18.92 7.71
CA ALA A 175 -0.32 20.17 7.04
C ALA A 175 0.64 21.33 7.35
N ARG A 176 1.77 21.05 8.04
CA ARG A 176 2.79 22.05 8.37
C ARG A 176 3.30 22.76 7.11
N SER A 177 3.35 24.08 7.18
CA SER A 177 3.93 24.97 6.16
C SER A 177 5.33 25.46 6.57
N PHE A 178 5.97 26.16 5.64
CA PHE A 178 7.14 27.01 5.91
C PHE A 178 6.90 28.41 5.36
N ALA A 179 7.67 29.39 5.83
CA ALA A 179 7.61 30.76 5.35
C ALA A 179 9.01 31.39 5.26
N VAL A 180 9.16 32.33 4.33
CA VAL A 180 10.42 33.06 4.07
C VAL A 180 10.11 34.57 4.02
N PRO A 181 10.90 35.43 4.69
CA PRO A 181 10.77 36.89 4.55
C PRO A 181 10.93 37.33 3.10
N GLY A 182 10.13 38.31 2.67
CA GLY A 182 10.26 38.91 1.34
C GLY A 182 11.30 40.03 1.27
N ASP A 183 11.31 40.74 0.14
CA ASP A 183 12.33 41.74 -0.19
C ASP A 183 12.09 43.09 0.51
N HIS A 184 10.87 43.33 1.00
CA HIS A 184 10.46 44.56 1.66
C HIS A 184 9.43 44.33 2.77
N LEU A 185 9.23 45.36 3.61
CA LEU A 185 8.25 45.33 4.69
C LEU A 185 6.85 45.01 4.16
N GLY A 186 6.17 44.06 4.81
CA GLY A 186 4.84 43.62 4.40
C GLY A 186 4.85 42.44 3.42
N GLN A 187 6.03 42.05 2.91
CA GLN A 187 6.16 40.91 2.02
C GLN A 187 6.65 39.64 2.75
N GLN A 188 5.97 38.52 2.53
CA GLN A 188 6.37 37.21 3.02
C GLN A 188 5.84 36.10 2.10
N SER A 189 6.69 35.13 1.76
CA SER A 189 6.29 33.93 1.02
C SER A 189 6.03 32.76 1.96
N HIS A 190 5.05 31.92 1.64
CA HIS A 190 4.68 30.74 2.42
C HIS A 190 4.42 29.54 1.51
N GLY A 191 5.08 28.43 1.80
CA GLY A 191 4.86 27.16 1.11
C GLY A 191 3.95 26.23 1.89
N TYR A 192 2.82 25.86 1.30
CA TYR A 192 1.81 24.98 1.90
C TYR A 192 1.73 23.62 1.22
N ARG A 193 1.24 22.62 1.99
CA ARG A 193 0.75 21.35 1.44
C ARG A 193 -0.73 21.51 1.09
N TRP A 194 -1.07 21.35 -0.18
CA TRP A 194 -2.40 21.59 -0.72
C TRP A 194 -3.04 20.28 -1.22
N PRO A 195 -4.31 20.00 -0.91
CA PRO A 195 -5.00 18.82 -1.45
C PRO A 195 -5.14 18.90 -2.97
N TYR A 196 -5.30 17.73 -3.58
CA TYR A 196 -5.73 17.61 -4.97
C TYR A 196 -7.26 17.79 -5.09
N GLY A 197 -8.04 17.41 -4.08
CA GLY A 197 -9.50 17.46 -4.08
C GLY A 197 -10.09 16.08 -4.39
N PRO A 198 -10.74 15.86 -5.54
CA PRO A 198 -11.22 14.53 -5.93
C PRO A 198 -10.05 13.64 -6.37
N VAL A 199 -9.93 12.47 -5.74
CA VAL A 199 -8.84 11.50 -6.01
C VAL A 199 -9.38 10.08 -6.10
N ALA A 200 -8.60 9.16 -6.68
CA ALA A 200 -8.92 7.74 -6.73
C ALA A 200 -7.81 6.89 -6.11
N ILE A 201 -8.18 5.74 -5.55
CA ILE A 201 -7.27 4.74 -4.97
C ILE A 201 -7.66 3.38 -5.52
N ILE A 202 -6.70 2.64 -6.09
CA ILE A 202 -6.90 1.30 -6.61
C ILE A 202 -5.84 0.38 -6.00
N THR A 203 -6.25 -0.68 -5.31
CA THR A 203 -5.32 -1.58 -4.61
C THR A 203 -5.50 -3.05 -5.02
N PRO A 204 -4.44 -3.87 -4.90
CA PRO A 204 -4.44 -5.26 -5.34
C PRO A 204 -5.02 -6.20 -4.27
N PHE A 205 -4.89 -7.50 -4.51
CA PHE A 205 -5.47 -8.55 -3.66
C PHE A 205 -4.62 -8.93 -2.43
N ASN A 206 -3.30 -8.74 -2.49
CA ASN A 206 -2.36 -9.44 -1.62
C ASN A 206 -2.23 -8.83 -0.22
N PHE A 207 -2.53 -7.55 -0.04
CA PHE A 207 -2.64 -6.89 1.27
C PHE A 207 -3.96 -6.10 1.33
N PRO A 208 -5.08 -6.78 1.60
CA PRO A 208 -6.42 -6.22 1.45
C PRO A 208 -6.82 -5.23 2.56
N LEU A 209 -6.00 -5.06 3.60
CA LEU A 209 -6.21 -4.10 4.67
C LEU A 209 -5.15 -3.00 4.66
N GLU A 210 -3.87 -3.38 4.71
CA GLU A 210 -2.77 -2.43 4.94
C GLU A 210 -2.65 -1.39 3.82
N ILE A 211 -2.52 -1.85 2.56
CA ILE A 211 -2.38 -0.96 1.40
C ILE A 211 -3.58 0.00 1.27
N PRO A 212 -4.85 -0.50 1.18
CA PRO A 212 -5.98 0.39 0.99
C PRO A 212 -6.21 1.31 2.18
N LEU A 213 -6.02 0.87 3.42
CA LEU A 213 -6.23 1.75 4.57
C LEU A 213 -5.19 2.87 4.63
N LEU A 214 -3.90 2.55 4.54
CA LEU A 214 -2.84 3.54 4.68
C LEU A 214 -2.97 4.65 3.62
N GLN A 215 -3.31 4.26 2.37
CA GLN A 215 -3.55 5.22 1.29
C GLN A 215 -4.86 6.00 1.47
N LEU A 216 -5.95 5.33 1.87
CA LEU A 216 -7.24 5.98 2.15
C LEU A 216 -7.08 7.08 3.20
N MET A 217 -6.47 6.73 4.33
CA MET A 217 -6.29 7.67 5.43
C MET A 217 -5.33 8.79 5.03
N GLY A 218 -4.24 8.50 4.30
CA GLY A 218 -3.35 9.53 3.76
C GLY A 218 -4.07 10.55 2.87
N ALA A 219 -4.93 10.08 1.96
CA ALA A 219 -5.73 10.94 1.10
C ALA A 219 -6.67 11.85 1.91
N LEU A 220 -7.40 11.28 2.87
CA LEU A 220 -8.33 11.99 3.75
C LEU A 220 -7.58 13.01 4.63
N TYR A 221 -6.46 12.63 5.24
CA TYR A 221 -5.65 13.50 6.09
C TYR A 221 -5.25 14.79 5.37
N MET A 222 -4.83 14.69 4.11
CA MET A 222 -4.42 15.85 3.31
C MET A 222 -5.56 16.69 2.75
N GLY A 223 -6.83 16.28 2.95
CA GLY A 223 -8.01 17.05 2.56
C GLY A 223 -8.67 16.60 1.25
N ASN A 224 -8.33 15.41 0.75
CA ASN A 224 -8.92 14.88 -0.48
C ASN A 224 -10.23 14.13 -0.18
N LYS A 225 -11.06 13.95 -1.22
CA LYS A 225 -12.18 13.00 -1.24
C LYS A 225 -11.80 11.81 -2.13
N PRO A 226 -11.45 10.65 -1.56
CA PRO A 226 -11.09 9.46 -2.32
C PRO A 226 -12.30 8.64 -2.76
N LEU A 227 -12.24 8.13 -3.99
CA LEU A 227 -12.95 6.93 -4.44
C LEU A 227 -12.01 5.73 -4.33
N LEU A 228 -12.33 4.78 -3.45
CA LEU A 228 -11.53 3.60 -3.19
C LEU A 228 -12.07 2.38 -3.93
N LYS A 229 -11.20 1.70 -4.67
CA LYS A 229 -11.43 0.38 -5.24
C LYS A 229 -10.37 -0.59 -4.72
N VAL A 230 -10.82 -1.70 -4.15
CA VAL A 230 -9.97 -2.86 -3.83
C VAL A 230 -10.29 -3.97 -4.84
N ASP A 231 -9.35 -4.89 -5.12
CA ASP A 231 -9.65 -6.09 -5.92
C ASP A 231 -10.87 -6.83 -5.32
N SER A 232 -11.87 -7.12 -6.16
CA SER A 232 -13.13 -7.73 -5.73
C SER A 232 -12.94 -9.05 -4.99
N LYS A 233 -11.85 -9.80 -5.26
CA LYS A 233 -11.56 -11.06 -4.54
C LYS A 233 -11.45 -10.87 -3.03
N VAL A 234 -11.02 -9.69 -2.60
CA VAL A 234 -10.61 -9.41 -1.21
C VAL A 234 -11.27 -8.17 -0.60
N SER A 235 -12.11 -7.48 -1.36
CA SER A 235 -12.67 -6.17 -1.00
C SER A 235 -13.56 -6.20 0.24
N ILE A 236 -14.04 -7.39 0.64
CA ILE A 236 -14.77 -7.63 1.89
C ILE A 236 -14.00 -7.12 3.12
N VAL A 237 -12.67 -7.24 3.15
CA VAL A 237 -11.83 -6.80 4.27
C VAL A 237 -11.95 -5.30 4.45
N MET A 238 -11.79 -4.55 3.35
CA MET A 238 -11.87 -3.11 3.38
C MET A 238 -13.29 -2.59 3.59
N GLU A 239 -14.32 -3.31 3.15
CA GLU A 239 -15.71 -3.00 3.53
C GLU A 239 -15.88 -3.03 5.06
N GLN A 240 -15.43 -4.10 5.72
CA GLN A 240 -15.53 -4.22 7.18
C GLN A 240 -14.70 -3.14 7.88
N MET A 241 -13.53 -2.78 7.34
CA MET A 241 -12.71 -1.69 7.88
C MET A 241 -13.38 -0.33 7.71
N LEU A 242 -14.04 -0.05 6.58
CA LEU A 242 -14.82 1.19 6.40
C LEU A 242 -15.97 1.27 7.40
N ARG A 243 -16.69 0.16 7.65
CA ARG A 243 -17.72 0.10 8.70
C ARG A 243 -17.15 0.41 10.08
N LEU A 244 -15.98 -0.13 10.41
CA LEU A 244 -15.26 0.19 11.64
C LEU A 244 -14.91 1.69 11.69
N LEU A 245 -14.34 2.26 10.62
CA LEU A 245 -13.99 3.69 10.55
C LEU A 245 -15.22 4.59 10.73
N HIS A 246 -16.36 4.25 10.12
CA HIS A 246 -17.61 4.97 10.30
C HIS A 246 -18.09 4.89 11.76
N SER A 247 -17.98 3.72 12.40
CA SER A 247 -18.28 3.59 13.83
C SER A 247 -17.33 4.43 14.72
N CYS A 248 -16.11 4.69 14.24
CA CYS A 248 -15.13 5.56 14.90
C CYS A 248 -15.36 7.06 14.62
N GLY A 249 -16.26 7.41 13.70
CA GLY A 249 -16.66 8.78 13.39
C GLY A 249 -16.22 9.30 12.03
N LEU A 250 -15.69 8.45 11.13
CA LEU A 250 -15.44 8.83 9.73
C LEU A 250 -16.76 9.24 9.07
N PRO A 251 -16.91 10.48 8.59
CA PRO A 251 -18.12 10.90 7.88
C PRO A 251 -18.34 10.05 6.63
N LEU A 252 -19.56 9.54 6.48
CA LEU A 252 -19.96 8.66 5.38
C LEU A 252 -19.74 9.29 3.99
N GLU A 253 -19.80 10.62 3.88
CA GLU A 253 -19.65 11.34 2.62
C GLU A 253 -18.19 11.66 2.23
N ASP A 254 -17.23 11.43 3.13
CA ASP A 254 -15.83 11.75 2.90
C ASP A 254 -15.12 10.75 1.99
N VAL A 255 -15.67 9.54 1.84
CA VAL A 255 -15.13 8.46 1.00
C VAL A 255 -16.25 7.77 0.25
N ASP A 256 -15.98 7.39 -1.00
CA ASP A 256 -16.79 6.42 -1.73
C ASP A 256 -15.98 5.11 -1.91
N PHE A 257 -16.67 3.97 -1.91
CA PHE A 257 -16.09 2.64 -2.08
C PHE A 257 -16.81 1.91 -3.22
N ILE A 258 -16.06 1.51 -4.24
CA ILE A 258 -16.58 0.89 -5.45
C ILE A 258 -15.96 -0.49 -5.66
N ASN A 259 -16.83 -1.47 -5.91
CA ASN A 259 -16.46 -2.76 -6.46
C ASN A 259 -16.79 -2.74 -7.95
N SER A 260 -15.81 -3.09 -8.78
CA SER A 260 -15.98 -3.18 -10.23
C SER A 260 -14.83 -3.99 -10.82
N ASP A 261 -15.00 -4.40 -12.07
CA ASP A 261 -13.86 -4.82 -12.89
C ASP A 261 -12.91 -3.64 -13.22
N GLY A 262 -11.76 -3.97 -13.81
CA GLY A 262 -10.77 -2.97 -14.19
C GLY A 262 -11.26 -2.04 -15.31
N LYS A 263 -12.07 -2.55 -16.23
CA LYS A 263 -12.60 -1.79 -17.37
C LYS A 263 -13.55 -0.68 -16.90
N THR A 264 -14.49 -1.03 -16.02
CA THR A 264 -15.43 -0.09 -15.43
C THR A 264 -14.71 0.95 -14.58
N MET A 265 -13.73 0.54 -13.77
CA MET A 265 -12.94 1.52 -13.01
C MET A 265 -12.18 2.48 -13.92
N ASN A 266 -11.58 1.99 -15.02
CA ASN A 266 -10.93 2.84 -16.01
C ASN A 266 -11.92 3.87 -16.58
N LYS A 267 -13.16 3.45 -16.90
CA LYS A 267 -14.21 4.36 -17.37
C LYS A 267 -14.55 5.42 -16.31
N VAL A 268 -14.71 5.04 -15.04
CA VAL A 268 -14.93 5.99 -13.93
C VAL A 268 -13.81 7.02 -13.89
N LEU A 269 -12.55 6.59 -13.98
CA LEU A 269 -11.40 7.48 -13.95
C LEU A 269 -11.41 8.47 -15.12
N MET A 270 -11.76 8.03 -16.32
CA MET A 270 -11.82 8.88 -17.51
C MET A 270 -12.97 9.90 -17.44
N GLU A 271 -14.13 9.52 -16.89
CA GLU A 271 -15.30 10.41 -16.78
C GLU A 271 -15.22 11.35 -15.58
N ALA A 272 -14.74 10.88 -14.42
CA ALA A 272 -14.60 11.69 -13.21
C ALA A 272 -13.35 12.58 -13.24
N ASN A 273 -12.34 12.21 -14.03
CA ASN A 273 -11.07 12.91 -14.19
C ASN A 273 -10.46 13.35 -12.84
N PRO A 274 -10.17 12.39 -11.92
CA PRO A 274 -9.59 12.71 -10.63
C PRO A 274 -8.25 13.43 -10.80
N ARG A 275 -7.93 14.30 -9.84
CA ARG A 275 -6.71 15.13 -9.91
C ARG A 275 -5.44 14.38 -9.50
N MET A 276 -5.61 13.26 -8.81
CA MET A 276 -4.58 12.29 -8.50
C MET A 276 -5.20 10.90 -8.38
N THR A 277 -4.52 9.89 -8.89
CA THR A 277 -4.89 8.48 -8.72
C THR A 277 -3.71 7.72 -8.15
N LEU A 278 -3.89 7.08 -7.00
CA LEU A 278 -2.94 6.08 -6.51
C LEU A 278 -3.33 4.72 -7.08
N PHE A 279 -2.41 4.09 -7.80
CA PHE A 279 -2.57 2.70 -8.24
C PHE A 279 -1.47 1.84 -7.63
N THR A 280 -1.88 0.73 -7.05
CA THR A 280 -1.00 -0.34 -6.61
C THR A 280 -1.39 -1.64 -7.32
N GLY A 281 -0.44 -2.30 -7.98
CA GLY A 281 -0.71 -3.53 -8.75
C GLY A 281 0.32 -3.82 -9.84
N SER A 282 -0.09 -4.50 -10.91
CA SER A 282 0.86 -4.89 -11.96
C SER A 282 1.35 -3.71 -12.80
N SER A 283 2.63 -3.74 -13.20
CA SER A 283 3.26 -2.69 -14.03
C SER A 283 2.51 -2.45 -15.35
N ARG A 284 1.99 -3.52 -16.00
CA ARG A 284 1.15 -3.40 -17.21
C ARG A 284 -0.08 -2.50 -17.01
N VAL A 285 -0.76 -2.60 -15.86
CA VAL A 285 -1.93 -1.76 -15.58
C VAL A 285 -1.49 -0.37 -15.11
N ALA A 286 -0.39 -0.28 -14.35
CA ALA A 286 0.20 0.99 -13.92
C ALA A 286 0.54 1.89 -15.12
N GLU A 287 1.24 1.36 -16.12
CA GLU A 287 1.60 2.10 -17.33
C GLU A 287 0.38 2.51 -18.16
N LYS A 288 -0.59 1.61 -18.33
CA LYS A 288 -1.84 1.93 -19.00
C LYS A 288 -2.57 3.10 -18.30
N LEU A 289 -2.65 3.08 -16.98
CA LEU A 289 -3.29 4.16 -16.22
C LEU A 289 -2.49 5.46 -16.27
N ALA A 290 -1.16 5.39 -16.27
CA ALA A 290 -0.30 6.55 -16.44
C ALA A 290 -0.52 7.23 -17.80
N GLU A 291 -0.68 6.45 -18.87
CA GLU A 291 -1.02 6.94 -20.21
C GLU A 291 -2.42 7.57 -20.23
N ASP A 292 -3.45 6.82 -19.85
CA ASP A 292 -4.85 7.25 -19.86
C ASP A 292 -5.07 8.55 -19.05
N LEU A 293 -4.42 8.64 -17.88
CA LEU A 293 -4.52 9.79 -16.98
C LEU A 293 -3.46 10.87 -17.23
N LYS A 294 -2.64 10.72 -18.26
CA LYS A 294 -1.61 11.69 -18.66
C LYS A 294 -0.68 12.05 -17.50
N GLY A 295 -0.20 11.04 -16.80
CA GLY A 295 0.73 11.16 -15.67
C GLY A 295 0.13 11.67 -14.36
N ARG A 296 -1.20 11.84 -14.25
CA ARG A 296 -1.87 12.20 -12.98
C ARG A 296 -2.02 10.99 -12.04
N VAL A 297 -0.91 10.30 -11.81
CA VAL A 297 -0.85 9.06 -11.06
C VAL A 297 0.30 9.07 -10.04
N LYS A 298 0.12 8.28 -8.99
CA LYS A 298 1.18 7.75 -8.16
C LYS A 298 1.13 6.23 -8.20
N LEU A 299 2.28 5.58 -8.40
CA LEU A 299 2.37 4.16 -8.73
C LEU A 299 3.24 3.42 -7.70
N GLU A 300 2.71 2.33 -7.17
CA GLU A 300 3.49 1.26 -6.56
C GLU A 300 3.20 0.01 -7.37
N ASP A 301 4.07 -0.27 -8.35
CA ASP A 301 3.88 -1.34 -9.30
C ASP A 301 4.81 -2.54 -9.03
N ALA A 302 4.81 -3.51 -9.96
CA ALA A 302 5.50 -4.79 -9.83
C ALA A 302 6.98 -4.63 -9.46
N GLY A 303 7.52 -5.60 -8.71
CA GLY A 303 8.92 -5.68 -8.33
C GLY A 303 9.61 -6.90 -8.94
N PHE A 304 10.91 -6.80 -9.21
CA PHE A 304 11.77 -7.98 -9.34
C PHE A 304 12.90 -7.85 -8.34
N ASP A 305 12.57 -8.15 -7.08
CA ASP A 305 13.39 -7.74 -5.96
C ASP A 305 14.53 -8.74 -5.70
N TRP A 306 15.69 -8.18 -5.40
CA TRP A 306 16.94 -8.92 -5.34
C TRP A 306 17.57 -8.90 -3.94
N LYS A 307 18.31 -9.97 -3.64
CA LYS A 307 19.18 -10.06 -2.48
C LYS A 307 20.60 -10.40 -2.91
N ILE A 308 21.57 -9.63 -2.43
CA ILE A 308 23.00 -9.94 -2.57
C ILE A 308 23.54 -10.41 -1.22
N LEU A 309 24.27 -11.52 -1.22
CA LEU A 309 25.07 -11.97 -0.07
C LEU A 309 26.52 -11.58 -0.31
N GLY A 310 27.09 -10.74 0.55
CA GLY A 310 28.47 -10.25 0.45
C GLY A 310 29.54 -11.29 0.82
N PRO A 311 30.83 -10.93 0.75
CA PRO A 311 31.93 -11.89 0.95
C PRO A 311 32.07 -12.40 2.40
N ASP A 312 31.57 -11.66 3.38
CA ASP A 312 31.68 -11.94 4.81
C ASP A 312 30.57 -12.88 5.31
N VAL A 313 30.85 -14.18 5.24
CA VAL A 313 29.93 -15.24 5.67
C VAL A 313 29.76 -15.24 7.18
N HIS A 314 28.56 -14.88 7.65
CA HIS A 314 28.16 -14.98 9.05
C HIS A 314 26.68 -15.35 9.17
N GLU A 315 26.29 -15.92 10.33
CA GLU A 315 24.88 -16.16 10.69
C GLU A 315 24.08 -16.96 9.65
N VAL A 316 24.69 -18.00 9.07
CA VAL A 316 24.10 -18.79 7.96
C VAL A 316 22.68 -19.29 8.27
N ASP A 317 22.42 -19.72 9.50
CA ASP A 317 21.08 -20.14 9.94
C ASP A 317 20.03 -19.03 9.87
N TYR A 318 20.39 -17.84 10.36
CA TYR A 318 19.52 -16.67 10.32
C TYR A 318 19.31 -16.21 8.88
N THR A 319 20.36 -16.14 8.08
CA THR A 319 20.28 -15.75 6.66
C THR A 319 19.41 -16.72 5.87
N ALA A 320 19.54 -18.04 6.08
CA ALA A 320 18.67 -19.04 5.45
C ALA A 320 17.19 -18.81 5.82
N TRP A 321 16.91 -18.54 7.11
CA TRP A 321 15.56 -18.23 7.58
C TRP A 321 15.01 -16.95 6.93
N VAL A 322 15.78 -15.87 6.84
CA VAL A 322 15.34 -14.63 6.18
C VAL A 322 15.09 -14.87 4.69
N CYS A 323 15.96 -15.60 3.99
CA CYS A 323 15.75 -15.95 2.58
C CYS A 323 14.47 -16.77 2.37
N ASP A 324 14.18 -17.76 3.22
CA ASP A 324 12.93 -18.52 3.16
C ASP A 324 11.69 -17.63 3.41
N GLN A 325 11.76 -16.71 4.38
CA GLN A 325 10.67 -15.79 4.67
C GLN A 325 10.44 -14.77 3.55
N ASP A 326 11.51 -14.19 3.00
CA ASP A 326 11.44 -13.19 1.95
C ASP A 326 10.91 -13.76 0.63
N ALA A 327 11.31 -14.97 0.26
CA ALA A 327 10.89 -15.60 -0.99
C ALA A 327 9.49 -16.22 -0.90
N TYR A 328 9.15 -16.83 0.25
CA TYR A 328 8.02 -17.79 0.29
C TYR A 328 6.92 -17.46 1.29
N ALA A 329 7.07 -16.46 2.18
CA ALA A 329 5.95 -16.02 3.00
C ALA A 329 4.81 -15.48 2.11
N CYS A 330 3.56 -15.82 2.44
CA CYS A 330 2.39 -15.56 1.59
C CYS A 330 2.49 -16.23 0.19
N SER A 331 3.23 -17.34 0.07
CA SER A 331 3.54 -17.97 -1.21
C SER A 331 4.23 -17.01 -2.20
N GLY A 332 5.10 -16.10 -1.73
CA GLY A 332 5.78 -15.12 -2.58
C GLY A 332 4.87 -14.02 -3.15
N GLN A 333 3.61 -13.94 -2.75
CA GLN A 333 2.65 -12.94 -3.23
C GLN A 333 2.82 -11.59 -2.51
N LYS A 334 4.05 -11.07 -2.50
CA LYS A 334 4.38 -9.73 -2.01
C LYS A 334 5.12 -9.01 -3.12
N CYS A 335 4.80 -7.74 -3.36
CA CYS A 335 5.61 -6.92 -4.27
C CYS A 335 7.07 -6.85 -3.81
N SER A 336 7.31 -7.02 -2.50
CA SER A 336 8.64 -7.08 -1.87
C SER A 336 9.33 -8.45 -1.84
N ALA A 337 8.76 -9.49 -2.46
CA ALA A 337 9.25 -10.86 -2.34
C ALA A 337 10.62 -11.04 -3.03
N GLN A 338 11.53 -11.76 -2.38
CA GLN A 338 12.84 -12.09 -2.95
C GLN A 338 12.65 -12.96 -4.19
N SER A 339 12.88 -12.38 -5.36
CA SER A 339 12.73 -13.03 -6.67
C SER A 339 14.06 -13.55 -7.20
N ILE A 340 15.18 -12.94 -6.79
CA ILE A 340 16.53 -13.42 -7.13
C ILE A 340 17.51 -13.29 -5.96
N LEU A 341 18.34 -14.30 -5.78
CA LEU A 341 19.44 -14.33 -4.82
C LEU A 341 20.79 -14.41 -5.55
N PHE A 342 21.62 -13.37 -5.39
CA PHE A 342 23.02 -13.34 -5.82
C PHE A 342 23.93 -13.77 -4.65
N MET A 343 24.49 -14.96 -4.73
CA MET A 343 25.26 -15.58 -3.67
C MET A 343 26.77 -15.46 -3.94
N HIS A 344 27.51 -14.71 -3.12
CA HIS A 344 28.97 -14.69 -3.25
C HIS A 344 29.56 -16.09 -3.04
N GLU A 345 30.60 -16.47 -3.79
CA GLU A 345 31.19 -17.82 -3.81
C GLU A 345 31.54 -18.38 -2.41
N ASN A 346 31.91 -17.50 -1.47
CA ASN A 346 32.15 -17.87 -0.06
C ASN A 346 30.95 -18.55 0.61
N TRP A 347 29.72 -18.18 0.21
CA TRP A 347 28.49 -18.79 0.73
C TRP A 347 28.19 -20.15 0.10
N SER A 348 28.70 -20.43 -1.10
CA SER A 348 28.50 -21.73 -1.79
C SER A 348 29.12 -22.90 -1.02
N ALA A 349 30.16 -22.65 -0.22
CA ALA A 349 30.78 -23.64 0.66
C ALA A 349 30.00 -23.88 1.98
N THR A 350 28.94 -23.11 2.23
CA THR A 350 28.13 -23.19 3.45
C THR A 350 26.88 -24.05 3.24
N PRO A 351 26.22 -24.52 4.32
CA PRO A 351 24.93 -25.21 4.21
C PRO A 351 23.75 -24.25 3.92
N LEU A 352 23.95 -23.05 3.38
CA LEU A 352 22.87 -22.08 3.15
C LEU A 352 21.76 -22.68 2.27
N ILE A 353 22.09 -23.22 1.10
CA ILE A 353 21.11 -23.79 0.16
C ILE A 353 20.39 -25.00 0.75
N SER A 354 21.11 -25.88 1.46
CA SER A 354 20.47 -27.04 2.12
C SER A 354 19.53 -26.61 3.24
N LYS A 355 19.91 -25.59 4.04
CA LYS A 355 19.03 -25.00 5.06
C LYS A 355 17.81 -24.31 4.46
N MET A 356 17.97 -23.58 3.36
CA MET A 356 16.84 -22.98 2.61
C MET A 356 15.88 -24.07 2.12
N LYS A 357 16.41 -25.17 1.55
CA LYS A 357 15.62 -26.33 1.14
C LYS A 357 14.85 -26.95 2.31
N ASP A 358 15.51 -27.16 3.45
CA ASP A 358 14.90 -27.75 4.64
C ASP A 358 13.81 -26.85 5.23
N LEU A 359 13.98 -25.52 5.19
CA LEU A 359 12.97 -24.56 5.62
C LEU A 359 11.77 -24.52 4.67
N ALA A 360 12.03 -24.45 3.36
CA ALA A 360 11.02 -24.51 2.32
C ALA A 360 10.14 -25.77 2.43
N ALA A 361 10.76 -26.94 2.68
CA ALA A 361 10.06 -28.22 2.81
C ALA A 361 9.15 -28.32 4.06
N ARG A 362 9.32 -27.44 5.06
CA ARG A 362 8.44 -27.40 6.25
C ARG A 362 7.17 -26.60 6.02
N ARG A 363 7.11 -25.82 4.94
CA ARG A 363 5.92 -25.04 4.59
C ARG A 363 4.81 -25.96 4.13
N LYS A 364 3.60 -25.69 4.59
CA LYS A 364 2.45 -26.57 4.39
C LYS A 364 1.13 -25.81 4.33
N LEU A 365 0.15 -26.41 3.67
CA LEU A 365 -1.14 -25.79 3.40
C LEU A 365 -1.96 -25.59 4.69
N GLU A 366 -1.84 -26.48 5.67
CA GLU A 366 -2.66 -26.51 6.88
C GLU A 366 -2.50 -25.24 7.74
N ASN A 367 -1.34 -24.58 7.66
CA ASN A 367 -1.09 -23.31 8.36
C ASN A 367 -0.82 -22.15 7.40
N LEU A 368 -1.11 -22.34 6.10
CA LEU A 368 -0.93 -21.36 5.02
C LEU A 368 0.47 -20.71 4.99
N THR A 369 1.50 -21.45 5.42
CA THR A 369 2.89 -21.07 5.19
C THR A 369 3.30 -21.29 3.73
N ILE A 370 2.53 -22.10 3.01
CA ILE A 370 2.36 -22.13 1.56
C ILE A 370 0.86 -22.29 1.28
N GLY A 371 0.36 -21.76 0.17
CA GLY A 371 -1.07 -21.78 -0.16
C GLY A 371 -1.36 -21.29 -1.57
N PRO A 372 -2.65 -21.08 -1.92
CA PRO A 372 -3.08 -20.64 -3.25
C PRO A 372 -2.35 -19.41 -3.77
N VAL A 373 -2.01 -19.43 -5.06
CA VAL A 373 -1.44 -18.30 -5.81
C VAL A 373 -2.54 -17.69 -6.69
N LEU A 374 -3.01 -16.49 -6.34
CA LEU A 374 -4.27 -15.96 -6.87
C LEU A 374 -4.17 -15.38 -8.28
N THR A 375 -2.96 -15.22 -8.82
CA THR A 375 -2.72 -14.56 -10.11
C THR A 375 -1.83 -15.33 -11.08
N VAL A 376 -1.23 -16.44 -10.65
CA VAL A 376 -0.37 -17.28 -11.49
C VAL A 376 -0.76 -18.73 -11.28
N THR A 377 -1.09 -19.44 -12.36
CA THR A 377 -1.49 -20.85 -12.30
C THR A 377 -0.30 -21.76 -12.10
N THR A 378 -0.55 -23.00 -11.65
CA THR A 378 0.49 -24.04 -11.53
C THR A 378 1.17 -24.29 -12.87
N ASP A 379 0.40 -24.39 -13.95
CA ASP A 379 0.92 -24.62 -15.31
C ASP A 379 1.86 -23.50 -15.75
N ALA A 380 1.52 -22.23 -15.48
CA ALA A 380 2.36 -21.09 -15.83
C ALA A 380 3.68 -21.07 -15.05
N MET A 381 3.68 -21.50 -13.78
CA MET A 381 4.91 -21.63 -12.98
C MET A 381 5.77 -22.80 -13.45
N LEU A 382 5.18 -23.95 -13.76
CA LEU A 382 5.89 -25.10 -14.33
C LEU A 382 6.50 -24.77 -15.69
N GLU A 383 5.74 -24.13 -16.57
CA GLU A 383 6.24 -23.69 -17.88
C GLU A 383 7.42 -22.71 -17.73
N HIS A 384 7.35 -21.81 -16.74
CA HIS A 384 8.44 -20.89 -16.46
C HIS A 384 9.70 -21.63 -15.98
N VAL A 385 9.56 -22.62 -15.09
CA VAL A 385 10.65 -23.51 -14.66
C VAL A 385 11.27 -24.22 -15.86
N ASP A 386 10.45 -24.85 -16.71
CA ASP A 386 10.91 -25.60 -17.89
C ASP A 386 11.67 -24.70 -18.87
N ASN A 387 11.22 -23.45 -19.03
CA ASN A 387 11.90 -22.48 -19.88
C ASN A 387 13.27 -22.06 -19.30
N LEU A 388 13.36 -21.84 -17.99
CA LEU A 388 14.64 -21.54 -17.34
C LEU A 388 15.62 -22.72 -17.43
N LEU A 389 15.12 -23.96 -17.34
CA LEU A 389 15.93 -25.18 -17.46
C LEU A 389 16.55 -25.40 -18.84
N LYS A 390 16.12 -24.65 -19.86
CA LYS A 390 16.75 -24.64 -21.19
C LYS A 390 18.05 -23.82 -21.20
N ILE A 391 18.28 -22.95 -20.22
CA ILE A 391 19.51 -22.17 -20.10
C ILE A 391 20.65 -23.10 -19.66
N PRO A 392 21.79 -23.18 -20.39
CA PRO A 392 22.89 -24.07 -20.04
C PRO A 392 23.39 -23.87 -18.60
N GLY A 393 23.55 -24.97 -17.87
CA GLY A 393 24.04 -24.96 -16.48
C GLY A 393 22.97 -24.65 -15.42
N SER A 394 21.73 -24.36 -15.83
CA SER A 394 20.61 -24.21 -14.90
C SER A 394 20.17 -25.56 -14.30
N LYS A 395 19.57 -25.50 -13.10
CA LYS A 395 19.04 -26.69 -12.40
C LYS A 395 18.05 -26.29 -11.32
N ILE A 396 17.09 -27.16 -11.02
CA ILE A 396 16.23 -27.02 -9.83
C ILE A 396 17.09 -27.31 -8.58
N LEU A 397 17.13 -26.38 -7.63
CA LEU A 397 17.77 -26.60 -6.32
C LEU A 397 16.82 -27.33 -5.37
N PHE A 398 15.56 -26.94 -5.38
CA PHE A 398 14.44 -27.57 -4.68
C PHE A 398 13.09 -27.05 -5.22
N GLY A 399 12.01 -27.76 -4.92
CA GLY A 399 10.68 -27.46 -5.45
C GLY A 399 10.53 -27.91 -6.91
N GLY A 400 9.88 -27.09 -7.74
CA GLY A 400 9.61 -27.40 -9.15
C GLY A 400 8.40 -28.31 -9.36
N GLU A 401 7.53 -28.43 -8.35
CA GLU A 401 6.41 -29.37 -8.34
C GLU A 401 5.14 -28.70 -7.81
N ALA A 402 3.99 -29.16 -8.28
CA ALA A 402 2.70 -28.78 -7.74
C ALA A 402 2.55 -29.22 -6.26
N LEU A 403 1.71 -28.51 -5.50
CA LEU A 403 1.23 -29.04 -4.22
C LEU A 403 0.33 -30.25 -4.47
N GLU A 404 0.29 -31.16 -3.50
CA GLU A 404 -0.53 -32.36 -3.53
C GLU A 404 -1.63 -32.27 -2.46
N ASN A 405 -2.66 -33.12 -2.56
CA ASN A 405 -3.71 -33.28 -1.55
C ASN A 405 -4.46 -31.98 -1.18
N HIS A 406 -4.85 -31.18 -2.19
CA HIS A 406 -5.61 -29.95 -2.01
C HIS A 406 -6.82 -29.88 -2.94
N THR A 407 -7.72 -28.93 -2.66
CA THR A 407 -8.91 -28.61 -3.47
C THR A 407 -8.87 -27.20 -4.09
N ILE A 408 -7.70 -26.57 -4.09
CA ILE A 408 -7.46 -25.26 -4.71
C ILE A 408 -7.93 -25.30 -6.18
N PRO A 409 -8.82 -24.39 -6.61
CA PRO A 409 -9.33 -24.38 -7.97
C PRO A 409 -8.23 -24.03 -8.98
N SER A 410 -8.28 -24.61 -10.19
CA SER A 410 -7.21 -24.50 -11.20
C SER A 410 -6.95 -23.09 -11.73
N ILE A 411 -7.87 -22.15 -11.49
CA ILE A 411 -7.67 -20.72 -11.78
C ILE A 411 -6.58 -20.10 -10.89
N TYR A 412 -6.25 -20.74 -9.77
CA TYR A 412 -5.19 -20.37 -8.85
C TYR A 412 -4.05 -21.40 -8.88
N GLY A 413 -2.82 -20.94 -8.68
CA GLY A 413 -1.67 -21.83 -8.57
C GLY A 413 -1.59 -22.51 -7.22
N ALA A 414 -1.01 -23.71 -7.22
CA ALA A 414 -0.74 -24.51 -6.03
C ALA A 414 0.63 -25.15 -6.22
N PHE A 415 1.68 -24.50 -5.73
CA PHE A 415 3.06 -24.80 -6.10
C PHE A 415 3.97 -24.87 -4.86
N LYS A 416 4.87 -25.87 -4.82
CA LYS A 416 5.87 -25.98 -3.75
C LYS A 416 6.84 -24.78 -3.84
N PRO A 417 7.38 -24.28 -2.71
CA PRO A 417 8.46 -23.30 -2.73
C PRO A 417 9.61 -23.77 -3.63
N THR A 418 9.94 -22.96 -4.64
CA THR A 418 10.82 -23.36 -5.72
C THR A 418 12.00 -22.42 -5.85
N ALA A 419 13.18 -22.99 -6.06
CA ALA A 419 14.40 -22.25 -6.39
C ALA A 419 15.07 -22.89 -7.60
N VAL A 420 15.28 -22.10 -8.65
CA VAL A 420 16.01 -22.51 -9.86
C VAL A 420 17.35 -21.80 -9.89
N TYR A 421 18.43 -22.56 -9.96
CA TYR A 421 19.75 -22.02 -10.17
C TYR A 421 19.95 -21.68 -11.65
N VAL A 422 20.48 -20.49 -11.94
CA VAL A 422 20.89 -20.05 -13.29
C VAL A 422 22.26 -19.40 -13.19
N PRO A 423 23.28 -19.81 -13.98
CA PRO A 423 24.60 -19.19 -13.95
C PRO A 423 24.55 -17.69 -14.29
N LEU A 424 25.31 -16.85 -13.58
CA LEU A 424 25.29 -15.39 -13.74
C LEU A 424 25.56 -14.94 -15.18
N GLU A 425 26.55 -15.56 -15.84
CA GLU A 425 26.86 -15.31 -17.25
C GLU A 425 25.64 -15.59 -18.14
N GLY A 426 24.92 -16.69 -17.88
CA GLY A 426 23.72 -17.07 -18.63
C GLY A 426 22.54 -16.14 -18.37
N ILE A 427 22.45 -15.52 -17.19
CA ILE A 427 21.44 -14.49 -16.88
C ILE A 427 21.65 -13.25 -17.74
N LEU A 428 22.90 -12.82 -17.92
CA LEU A 428 23.25 -11.58 -18.64
C LEU A 428 23.15 -11.70 -20.17
N GLU A 429 22.93 -12.89 -20.72
CA GLU A 429 22.65 -13.03 -22.15
C GLU A 429 21.30 -12.38 -22.49
N ASP A 430 21.27 -11.56 -23.55
CA ASP A 430 20.07 -10.75 -23.90
C ASP A 430 18.81 -11.60 -24.12
N ASN A 431 18.95 -12.79 -24.69
CA ASN A 431 17.81 -13.70 -24.92
C ASN A 431 17.27 -14.33 -23.62
N ASN A 432 18.04 -14.31 -22.54
CA ASN A 432 17.70 -14.95 -21.27
C ASN A 432 17.27 -13.92 -20.21
N PHE A 433 17.82 -12.71 -20.24
CA PHE A 433 17.64 -11.72 -19.17
C PHE A 433 16.16 -11.46 -18.87
N GLU A 434 15.34 -11.17 -19.89
CA GLU A 434 13.91 -10.94 -19.71
C GLU A 434 13.16 -12.15 -19.15
N LEU A 435 13.55 -13.37 -19.54
CA LEU A 435 12.98 -14.60 -19.00
C LEU A 435 13.34 -14.73 -17.52
N VAL A 436 14.62 -14.52 -17.15
CA VAL A 436 15.09 -14.64 -15.77
C VAL A 436 14.49 -13.57 -14.86
N THR A 437 14.38 -12.33 -15.35
CA THR A 437 13.88 -11.19 -14.57
C THR A 437 12.37 -10.98 -14.68
N LYS A 438 11.63 -11.97 -15.18
CA LYS A 438 10.17 -11.94 -15.19
C LYS A 438 9.65 -12.14 -13.77
N GLU A 439 8.88 -11.18 -13.25
CA GLU A 439 8.18 -11.34 -11.96
C GLU A 439 7.23 -12.55 -12.01
N ILE A 440 7.51 -13.54 -11.16
CA ILE A 440 6.58 -14.62 -10.85
C ILE A 440 6.00 -14.33 -9.47
N PHE A 441 4.77 -13.81 -9.45
CA PHE A 441 4.06 -13.46 -8.22
C PHE A 441 3.52 -14.71 -7.50
N GLY A 442 4.44 -15.59 -7.10
CA GLY A 442 4.22 -16.92 -6.55
C GLY A 442 5.46 -17.42 -5.81
N PRO A 443 5.47 -18.65 -5.27
CA PRO A 443 6.50 -19.14 -4.37
C PRO A 443 7.75 -19.61 -5.14
N PHE A 444 8.38 -18.69 -5.87
CA PHE A 444 9.43 -18.96 -6.84
C PHE A 444 10.57 -17.95 -6.70
N GLN A 445 11.82 -18.41 -6.84
CA GLN A 445 12.98 -17.52 -6.95
C GLN A 445 14.05 -18.10 -7.88
N ILE A 446 14.87 -17.20 -8.42
CA ILE A 446 16.15 -17.51 -9.06
C ILE A 446 17.26 -17.49 -8.01
N VAL A 447 18.23 -18.39 -8.13
CA VAL A 447 19.48 -18.35 -7.38
C VAL A 447 20.63 -18.32 -8.37
N THR A 448 21.62 -17.48 -8.12
CA THR A 448 22.87 -17.45 -8.89
C THR A 448 24.03 -17.24 -7.94
N ASP A 449 25.25 -17.56 -8.38
CA ASP A 449 26.46 -17.28 -7.64
C ASP A 449 27.41 -16.36 -8.41
N TYR A 450 28.30 -15.69 -7.67
CA TYR A 450 29.28 -14.80 -8.26
C TYR A 450 30.60 -14.86 -7.49
N ARG A 451 31.71 -14.79 -8.23
CA ARG A 451 33.06 -14.67 -7.65
C ARG A 451 33.34 -13.25 -7.20
N ALA A 452 34.34 -13.05 -6.34
CA ALA A 452 34.71 -11.72 -5.85
C ALA A 452 34.92 -10.68 -6.98
N ASN A 453 35.52 -11.10 -8.10
CA ASN A 453 35.76 -10.22 -9.26
C ASN A 453 34.54 -10.05 -10.20
N GLN A 454 33.39 -10.66 -9.89
CA GLN A 454 32.16 -10.60 -10.68
C GLN A 454 31.08 -9.70 -10.06
N LEU A 455 31.37 -9.00 -8.96
CA LEU A 455 30.45 -7.98 -8.43
C LEU A 455 30.01 -6.97 -9.51
N PRO A 456 30.89 -6.49 -10.43
CA PRO A 456 30.46 -5.63 -11.52
C PRO A 456 29.37 -6.23 -12.42
N MET A 457 29.41 -7.55 -12.68
CA MET A 457 28.39 -8.24 -13.47
C MET A 457 27.05 -8.32 -12.72
N VAL A 458 27.10 -8.52 -11.40
CA VAL A 458 25.89 -8.46 -10.56
C VAL A 458 25.27 -7.07 -10.65
N LEU A 459 26.06 -6.00 -10.47
CA LEU A 459 25.59 -4.63 -10.56
C LEU A 459 25.03 -4.29 -11.95
N GLU A 460 25.64 -4.80 -13.03
CA GLU A 460 25.10 -4.68 -14.39
C GLU A 460 23.73 -5.36 -14.52
N ALA A 461 23.56 -6.57 -13.96
CA ALA A 461 22.27 -7.25 -13.97
C ALA A 461 21.20 -6.43 -13.24
N LEU A 462 21.55 -5.80 -12.11
CA LEU A 462 20.63 -4.95 -11.34
C LEU A 462 20.26 -3.66 -12.06
N GLU A 463 21.22 -3.02 -12.73
CA GLU A 463 21.00 -1.80 -13.52
C GLU A 463 20.10 -2.05 -14.74
N ARG A 464 20.17 -3.25 -15.33
CA ARG A 464 19.32 -3.64 -16.47
C ARG A 464 17.87 -3.93 -16.08
N MET A 465 17.55 -4.08 -14.79
CA MET A 465 16.17 -4.33 -14.35
C MET A 465 15.31 -3.08 -14.52
N ASN A 466 14.05 -3.27 -14.92
CA ASN A 466 13.12 -2.14 -15.12
C ASN A 466 12.41 -1.69 -13.83
N ALA A 467 12.41 -2.52 -12.79
CA ALA A 467 11.71 -2.27 -11.53
C ALA A 467 12.69 -2.13 -10.37
N HIS A 468 12.50 -1.10 -9.55
CA HIS A 468 13.41 -0.74 -8.46
C HIS A 468 12.65 -0.52 -7.14
N LEU A 469 11.99 -1.58 -6.66
CA LEU A 469 11.14 -1.53 -5.47
C LEU A 469 11.91 -1.84 -4.18
N THR A 470 12.19 -3.10 -3.88
CA THR A 470 12.94 -3.49 -2.67
C THR A 470 14.21 -4.25 -2.98
N ALA A 471 15.16 -4.20 -2.06
CA ALA A 471 16.42 -4.91 -2.19
C ALA A 471 17.05 -5.22 -0.83
N ALA A 472 17.95 -6.20 -0.81
CA ALA A 472 18.73 -6.56 0.37
C ALA A 472 20.21 -6.76 0.06
N VAL A 473 21.10 -6.15 0.87
CA VAL A 473 22.54 -6.39 0.84
C VAL A 473 22.96 -7.00 2.19
N VAL A 474 23.17 -8.31 2.21
CA VAL A 474 23.55 -9.07 3.40
C VAL A 474 25.08 -9.09 3.51
N SER A 475 25.61 -8.11 4.24
CA SER A 475 27.02 -7.97 4.57
C SER A 475 27.14 -7.01 5.76
N ASN A 476 28.17 -7.16 6.57
CA ASN A 476 28.59 -6.16 7.57
C ASN A 476 29.87 -5.42 7.14
N ASP A 477 30.44 -5.71 5.97
CA ASP A 477 31.57 -4.96 5.41
C ASP A 477 31.07 -3.58 4.90
N PRO A 478 31.45 -2.47 5.56
CA PRO A 478 30.98 -1.16 5.17
C PRO A 478 31.45 -0.74 3.77
N LEU A 479 32.59 -1.26 3.28
CA LEU A 479 33.09 -0.94 1.95
C LEU A 479 32.23 -1.61 0.88
N PHE A 480 31.95 -2.90 1.06
CA PHE A 480 31.05 -3.64 0.18
C PHE A 480 29.64 -3.05 0.19
N LEU A 481 29.10 -2.74 1.38
CA LEU A 481 27.79 -2.10 1.50
C LEU A 481 27.74 -0.77 0.74
N GLN A 482 28.74 0.10 0.90
CA GLN A 482 28.79 1.39 0.20
C GLN A 482 28.92 1.24 -1.31
N GLU A 483 29.73 0.29 -1.78
CA GLU A 483 29.89 0.01 -3.21
C GLU A 483 28.57 -0.42 -3.86
N VAL A 484 27.86 -1.37 -3.24
CA VAL A 484 26.57 -1.86 -3.76
C VAL A 484 25.47 -0.81 -3.65
N ILE A 485 25.31 -0.18 -2.49
CA ILE A 485 24.25 0.83 -2.28
C ILE A 485 24.49 2.06 -3.16
N GLY A 486 25.75 2.47 -3.34
CA GLY A 486 26.09 3.61 -4.20
C GLY A 486 25.88 3.34 -5.69
N SER A 487 25.73 2.08 -6.08
CA SER A 487 25.63 1.63 -7.48
C SER A 487 24.28 0.95 -7.79
N THR A 488 23.25 1.16 -6.96
CA THR A 488 21.91 0.56 -7.14
C THR A 488 20.79 1.56 -6.83
N VAL A 489 19.56 1.23 -7.28
CA VAL A 489 18.44 2.21 -7.34
C VAL A 489 17.29 1.91 -6.37
N ASN A 490 17.02 0.64 -6.02
CA ASN A 490 15.79 0.21 -5.35
C ASN A 490 15.37 1.11 -4.16
N GLY A 491 14.14 1.62 -4.22
CA GLY A 491 13.66 2.69 -3.33
C GLY A 491 13.55 2.30 -1.86
N THR A 492 13.50 1.00 -1.57
CA THR A 492 13.53 0.46 -0.21
C THR A 492 14.60 -0.64 -0.09
N THR A 493 15.84 -0.22 0.11
CA THR A 493 17.00 -1.14 0.25
C THR A 493 17.37 -1.35 1.71
N TYR A 494 17.46 -2.61 2.14
CA TYR A 494 17.96 -3.00 3.45
C TYR A 494 19.43 -3.43 3.36
N ALA A 495 20.26 -2.98 4.30
CA ALA A 495 21.69 -3.27 4.33
C ALA A 495 22.14 -3.74 5.73
N GLY A 496 23.04 -4.71 5.77
CA GLY A 496 23.54 -5.33 7.01
C GLY A 496 23.35 -6.84 7.04
N LEU A 497 24.00 -7.56 7.97
CA LEU A 497 23.84 -9.02 8.12
C LEU A 497 22.38 -9.49 8.32
N ARG A 498 21.48 -8.60 8.74
CA ARG A 498 20.06 -8.91 8.96
C ARG A 498 19.14 -8.34 7.88
N ALA A 499 19.70 -7.91 6.75
CA ALA A 499 18.96 -7.37 5.63
C ALA A 499 17.94 -8.39 5.09
N ARG A 500 16.79 -7.87 4.67
CA ARG A 500 15.63 -8.60 4.16
C ARG A 500 15.03 -7.80 3.01
N THR A 501 14.24 -8.39 2.12
CA THR A 501 13.52 -7.64 1.09
C THR A 501 12.09 -7.28 1.55
N THR A 502 11.47 -8.15 2.36
CA THR A 502 10.06 -8.01 2.75
C THR A 502 9.83 -7.30 4.09
N GLY A 503 8.57 -6.91 4.34
CA GLY A 503 8.11 -6.50 5.66
C GLY A 503 8.61 -5.13 6.09
N ALA A 504 8.49 -4.15 5.20
CA ALA A 504 8.60 -2.73 5.57
C ALA A 504 7.44 -2.36 6.49
N PRO A 505 7.67 -1.92 7.75
CA PRO A 505 6.61 -1.43 8.62
C PRO A 505 6.35 0.05 8.36
N GLN A 506 5.30 0.58 8.98
CA GLN A 506 4.87 1.98 8.85
C GLN A 506 5.88 3.04 9.33
N ASN A 507 6.96 2.65 10.00
CA ASN A 507 7.93 3.59 10.60
C ASN A 507 9.01 4.07 9.62
N HIS A 508 9.08 3.51 8.41
CA HIS A 508 9.94 4.02 7.35
C HIS A 508 9.26 3.91 5.99
N TRP A 509 9.86 4.52 4.98
CA TRP A 509 9.35 4.51 3.62
C TRP A 509 9.27 3.08 3.06
N PHE A 510 8.21 2.83 2.30
CA PHE A 510 8.11 1.73 1.36
C PHE A 510 7.59 2.28 0.03
N GLY A 511 8.24 1.91 -1.06
CA GLY A 511 7.90 2.36 -2.41
C GLY A 511 9.13 2.40 -3.33
N PRO A 512 8.93 2.49 -4.65
CA PRO A 512 10.01 2.44 -5.62
C PRO A 512 10.79 3.76 -5.70
N ALA A 513 11.95 3.71 -6.37
CA ALA A 513 12.72 4.87 -6.79
C ALA A 513 13.02 4.80 -8.30
N GLY A 514 13.64 5.84 -8.86
CA GLY A 514 13.88 5.93 -10.31
C GLY A 514 12.67 6.39 -11.14
N ASP A 515 11.48 6.53 -10.53
CA ASP A 515 10.26 7.00 -11.21
C ASP A 515 9.69 8.26 -10.51
N PRO A 516 9.49 9.39 -11.22
CA PRO A 516 8.81 10.58 -10.65
C PRO A 516 7.35 10.32 -10.21
N ARG A 517 6.74 9.26 -10.74
CA ARG A 517 5.39 8.77 -10.38
C ARG A 517 5.43 7.83 -9.17
N GLY A 518 6.60 7.40 -8.70
CA GLY A 518 6.74 6.48 -7.57
C GLY A 518 5.93 6.94 -6.34
N ALA A 519 5.16 6.00 -5.80
CA ALA A 519 4.34 6.19 -4.61
C ALA A 519 5.08 5.67 -3.37
N GLY A 520 5.00 6.44 -2.28
CA GLY A 520 5.32 5.94 -0.96
C GLY A 520 4.07 5.51 -0.21
N ILE A 521 4.25 4.80 0.90
CA ILE A 521 3.18 4.48 1.84
C ILE A 521 3.65 4.58 3.31
N GLY A 522 2.71 4.81 4.23
CA GLY A 522 2.91 4.70 5.68
C GLY A 522 3.48 5.95 6.38
N THR A 523 4.55 6.54 5.86
CA THR A 523 5.24 7.66 6.55
C THR A 523 4.59 9.02 6.33
N PRO A 524 4.88 10.02 7.19
CA PRO A 524 4.47 11.40 6.93
C PRO A 524 4.92 11.91 5.55
N GLU A 525 6.14 11.57 5.13
CA GLU A 525 6.74 11.96 3.85
C GLU A 525 5.98 11.35 2.68
N ALA A 526 5.69 10.05 2.74
CA ALA A 526 4.87 9.35 1.76
C ALA A 526 3.49 10.00 1.62
N ILE A 527 2.81 10.29 2.73
CA ILE A 527 1.49 10.91 2.71
C ILE A 527 1.56 12.31 2.07
N LYS A 528 2.50 13.16 2.49
CA LYS A 528 2.66 14.50 1.92
C LYS A 528 2.97 14.42 0.42
N LEU A 529 3.85 13.53 0.00
CA LEU A 529 4.25 13.38 -1.40
C LEU A 529 3.09 12.91 -2.29
N VAL A 530 2.37 11.88 -1.86
CA VAL A 530 1.32 11.24 -2.68
C VAL A 530 0.04 12.06 -2.68
N TRP A 531 -0.32 12.67 -1.54
CA TRP A 531 -1.67 13.21 -1.32
C TRP A 531 -1.76 14.73 -1.22
N SER A 532 -0.65 15.44 -1.45
CA SER A 532 -0.67 16.89 -1.56
C SER A 532 0.34 17.42 -2.57
N CYS A 533 0.03 18.57 -3.17
CA CYS A 533 0.97 19.36 -3.93
C CYS A 533 1.47 20.56 -3.12
N HIS A 534 2.52 21.21 -3.62
CA HIS A 534 2.97 22.49 -3.07
C HIS A 534 2.06 23.63 -3.58
N ARG A 535 1.73 24.58 -2.71
CA ARG A 535 1.09 25.85 -3.06
C ARG A 535 1.83 26.99 -2.37
N GLU A 536 2.43 27.88 -3.16
CA GLU A 536 3.06 29.09 -2.66
C GLU A 536 2.01 30.20 -2.50
N ILE A 537 2.03 30.89 -1.36
CA ILE A 537 1.20 32.06 -1.09
C ILE A 537 2.13 33.19 -0.67
N ILE A 538 2.10 34.28 -1.42
CA ILE A 538 2.90 35.47 -1.15
C ILE A 538 1.97 36.55 -0.62
N TYR A 539 2.17 36.92 0.63
CA TYR A 539 1.56 38.10 1.22
C TYR A 539 2.42 39.30 0.84
N ASP A 540 1.81 40.35 0.29
CA ASP A 540 2.45 41.65 0.05
C ASP A 540 1.45 42.73 0.46
N VAL A 541 1.36 42.94 1.77
CA VAL A 541 0.29 43.75 2.39
C VAL A 541 0.64 45.23 2.49
N GLY A 542 1.86 45.61 2.09
CA GLY A 542 2.40 46.95 2.23
C GLY A 542 2.97 47.24 3.64
N PRO A 543 3.24 48.52 3.95
CA PRO A 543 2.78 49.71 3.25
C PRO A 543 3.45 49.90 1.88
N VAL A 544 2.77 50.60 0.98
CA VAL A 544 3.41 51.14 -0.23
C VAL A 544 4.55 52.06 0.21
N PRO A 545 5.77 51.93 -0.36
CA PRO A 545 6.89 52.77 0.04
C PRO A 545 6.56 54.27 -0.12
N PRO A 546 6.93 55.15 0.83
CA PRO A 546 6.64 56.60 0.74
C PRO A 546 7.18 57.27 -0.53
N GLN A 547 8.26 56.71 -1.10
CA GLN A 547 8.89 57.15 -2.34
C GLN A 547 8.25 56.56 -3.60
N TRP A 548 7.24 55.70 -3.47
CA TRP A 548 6.57 55.11 -4.62
C TRP A 548 5.91 56.20 -5.46
N LYS A 549 6.25 56.20 -6.74
CA LYS A 549 5.58 56.98 -7.78
C LYS A 549 5.21 56.01 -8.89
N CYS A 550 4.17 56.34 -9.64
CA CYS A 550 3.83 55.56 -10.83
C CYS A 550 5.06 55.45 -11.74
N PRO A 551 5.62 54.25 -11.94
CA PRO A 551 6.77 54.08 -12.82
C PRO A 551 6.37 54.37 -14.28
N PRO A 552 7.31 54.79 -15.15
CA PRO A 552 7.02 54.90 -16.58
C PRO A 552 6.58 53.55 -17.12
N SER A 553 5.62 53.54 -18.06
CA SER A 553 5.24 52.33 -18.78
C SER A 553 6.48 51.74 -19.46
N SER A 554 6.78 50.47 -19.13
CA SER A 554 7.87 49.70 -19.72
C SER A 554 7.61 49.33 -21.16
#